data_AF-A0AAV2TKM4-F1
#
_entry.id   AF-A0AAV2TKM4-F1
#
_cell.length_a   1.000
_cell.length_b   1.000
_cell.length_c   1.000
_cell.angle_alpha   90.00
_cell.angle_beta   90.00
_cell.angle_gamma   90.00
#
_symmetry.space_group_name_H-M   'P 1'
#
loop_
_entity.id
_entity.type
_entity.pdbx_description
1 polymer ?
#
loop_
_entity_poly.entity_id
_entity_poly.type
_entity_poly.pdbx_seq_one_letter_code
_entity_poly.pdbx_strand_id
1 'polypeptide(L)'
;MLKTQEMRDNAGTGDVQLSLCQNVPISGAVIVTSPQAVAVSDTQRGIQMLNKLKVPIYGLLENMSEFICPNCGHRSPMHANEDQDKDQEGNLSGGIKLARTAGLELLGRIPFDPRLIGCCDSGRPFFATFPQSELAQIYRGLATRILQFQARRSDRDSQNTN
;
A
#
# COMPACT_ATOMS: atom_id res chain seq x y z
N MET A 1 -40.07 6.64 5.68
CA MET A 1 -39.34 7.89 5.98
C MET A 1 -38.00 7.53 6.61
N LEU A 2 -37.03 7.13 5.78
CA LEU A 2 -35.63 6.91 6.16
C LEU A 2 -34.81 7.59 5.06
N LYS A 3 -34.02 8.59 5.46
CA LYS A 3 -33.39 9.60 4.61
C LYS A 3 -32.35 8.97 3.67
N THR A 4 -32.60 9.10 2.36
CA THR A 4 -31.70 8.72 1.27
C THR A 4 -30.89 9.92 0.77
N GLN A 5 -30.21 10.64 1.67
CA GLN A 5 -29.44 11.82 1.26
C GLN A 5 -28.19 11.99 2.12
N GLU A 6 -27.07 11.51 1.57
CA GLU A 6 -25.80 12.22 1.37
C GLU A 6 -24.68 11.21 1.05
N MET A 7 -24.85 10.42 -0.01
CA MET A 7 -23.74 9.79 -0.71
C MET A 7 -23.45 10.69 -1.90
N ARG A 8 -22.62 11.73 -1.68
CA ARG A 8 -22.07 12.50 -2.79
C ARG A 8 -21.21 11.55 -3.61
N ASP A 9 -21.54 11.46 -4.89
CA ASP A 9 -20.95 10.62 -5.90
C ASP A 9 -19.42 10.82 -5.98
N ASN A 10 -18.67 9.84 -5.50
CA ASN A 10 -17.40 9.44 -6.11
C ASN A 10 -17.67 8.16 -6.91
N ALA A 11 -18.57 8.26 -7.88
CA ALA A 11 -18.91 7.15 -8.77
C ALA A 11 -17.63 6.68 -9.49
N GLY A 12 -17.22 5.43 -9.23
CA GLY A 12 -16.16 4.77 -10.01
C GLY A 12 -15.28 3.81 -9.20
N THR A 13 -14.46 4.32 -8.27
CA THR A 13 -13.44 3.50 -7.61
C THR A 13 -13.95 2.84 -6.33
N GLY A 14 -14.63 3.58 -5.45
CA GLY A 14 -15.17 3.13 -4.15
C GLY A 14 -16.07 1.90 -4.23
N ASP A 15 -16.99 1.90 -5.20
CA ASP A 15 -18.00 0.84 -5.36
C ASP A 15 -17.38 -0.49 -5.80
N VAL A 16 -16.26 -0.45 -6.53
CA VAL A 16 -15.53 -1.67 -6.93
C VAL A 16 -14.95 -2.34 -5.70
N GLN A 17 -14.33 -1.60 -4.78
CA GLN A 17 -13.77 -2.21 -3.57
C GLN A 17 -14.88 -2.74 -2.65
N LEU A 18 -15.99 -2.00 -2.51
CA LEU A 18 -17.14 -2.45 -1.75
C LEU A 18 -17.76 -3.73 -2.34
N SER A 19 -17.98 -3.73 -3.66
CA SER A 19 -18.51 -4.89 -4.38
C SER A 19 -17.60 -6.11 -4.27
N LEU A 20 -16.28 -5.94 -4.42
CA LEU A 20 -15.32 -7.04 -4.25
C LEU A 20 -15.36 -7.61 -2.83
N CYS A 21 -15.40 -6.74 -1.81
CA CYS A 21 -15.46 -7.19 -0.42
C CYS A 21 -16.79 -7.89 -0.06
N GLN A 22 -17.86 -7.59 -0.78
CA GLN A 22 -19.18 -8.20 -0.57
C GLN A 22 -19.37 -9.50 -1.37
N ASN A 23 -18.77 -9.61 -2.55
CA ASN A 23 -19.03 -10.71 -3.49
C ASN A 23 -17.92 -11.76 -3.55
N VAL A 24 -16.73 -11.46 -3.03
CA VAL A 24 -15.57 -12.37 -3.07
C VAL A 24 -15.08 -12.63 -1.64
N PRO A 25 -14.75 -13.88 -1.28
CA PRO A 25 -14.09 -14.14 0.00
C PRO A 25 -12.69 -13.50 0.03
N ILE A 26 -12.55 -12.42 0.79
CA ILE A 26 -11.29 -11.69 0.93
C ILE A 26 -10.51 -12.20 2.14
N SER A 27 -9.30 -12.73 1.93
CA SER A 27 -8.40 -13.13 3.03
C SER A 27 -7.86 -11.93 3.82
N GLY A 28 -7.70 -10.80 3.14
CA GLY A 28 -7.25 -9.54 3.70
C GLY A 28 -6.80 -8.56 2.61
N ALA A 29 -6.36 -7.39 3.05
CA ALA A 29 -5.96 -6.29 2.19
C ALA A 29 -4.57 -5.77 2.57
N VAL A 30 -3.81 -5.36 1.56
CA VAL A 30 -2.61 -4.53 1.71
C VAL A 30 -2.97 -3.13 1.23
N ILE A 31 -2.69 -2.14 2.07
CA ILE A 31 -2.97 -0.75 1.75
C ILE A 31 -1.74 -0.17 1.05
N VAL A 32 -1.94 0.52 -0.08
CA VAL A 32 -0.87 1.22 -0.79
C VAL A 32 -1.22 2.71 -0.86
N THR A 33 -0.34 3.56 -0.36
CA THR A 33 -0.41 5.02 -0.48
C THR A 33 0.87 5.55 -1.10
N SER A 34 0.93 6.84 -1.38
CA SER A 34 2.16 7.58 -1.60
C SER A 34 2.26 8.74 -0.59
N PRO A 35 3.42 9.39 -0.40
CA PRO A 35 3.63 10.39 0.67
C PRO A 35 2.66 11.59 0.62
N GLN A 36 2.16 11.94 -0.56
CA GLN A 36 1.35 13.13 -0.78
C GLN A 36 0.03 13.12 -0.01
N ALA A 37 -0.33 14.28 0.54
CA ALA A 37 -1.51 14.43 1.39
C ALA A 37 -2.83 13.95 0.75
N VAL A 38 -2.98 14.10 -0.58
CA VAL A 38 -4.19 13.64 -1.30
C VAL A 38 -4.28 12.11 -1.27
N ALA A 39 -3.19 11.41 -1.58
CA ALA A 39 -3.13 9.95 -1.56
C ALA A 39 -3.35 9.41 -0.13
N VAL A 40 -2.76 10.07 0.87
CA VAL A 40 -2.95 9.74 2.29
C VAL A 40 -4.41 9.86 2.70
N SER A 41 -5.07 10.97 2.33
CA SER A 41 -6.47 11.23 2.66
C SER A 41 -7.42 10.18 2.05
N ASP A 42 -7.21 9.83 0.78
CA ASP A 42 -8.02 8.81 0.11
C ASP A 42 -7.79 7.42 0.71
N THR A 43 -6.54 7.10 1.01
CA THR A 43 -6.16 5.85 1.67
C THR A 43 -6.79 5.71 3.05
N GLN A 44 -6.84 6.80 3.82
CA GLN A 44 -7.47 6.82 5.14
C GLN A 44 -8.96 6.45 5.07
N ARG A 45 -9.69 6.93 4.05
CA ARG A 45 -11.09 6.55 3.81
C ARG A 45 -11.22 5.06 3.47
N GLY A 46 -10.33 4.54 2.64
CA GLY A 46 -10.28 3.11 2.29
C GLY A 46 -10.06 2.21 3.52
N ILE A 47 -9.15 2.59 4.42
CA ILE A 47 -8.92 1.88 5.69
C ILE A 47 -10.20 1.85 6.53
N GLN A 48 -10.91 2.98 6.66
CA GLN A 48 -12.16 3.04 7.42
C GLN A 48 -13.25 2.15 6.82
N MET A 49 -13.35 2.09 5.49
CA MET A 49 -14.28 1.19 4.81
C MET A 49 -13.96 -0.28 5.09
N LEU A 50 -12.70 -0.70 4.93
CA LEU A 50 -12.28 -2.08 5.19
C LEU A 50 -12.52 -2.49 6.65
N ASN A 51 -12.26 -1.58 7.61
CA ASN A 51 -12.55 -1.80 9.02
C ASN A 51 -14.05 -2.02 9.28
N LYS A 52 -14.93 -1.23 8.64
CA LYS A 52 -16.39 -1.42 8.74
C LYS A 52 -16.85 -2.76 8.17
N LEU A 53 -16.23 -3.20 7.08
CA LEU A 53 -16.48 -4.50 6.44
C LEU A 53 -15.78 -5.66 7.15
N LYS A 54 -15.03 -5.39 8.24
CA LYS A 54 -14.24 -6.36 8.99
C LYS A 54 -13.22 -7.13 8.12
N VAL A 55 -12.75 -6.50 7.04
CA VAL A 55 -11.70 -7.07 6.19
C VAL A 55 -10.35 -6.91 6.91
N PRO A 56 -9.58 -7.99 7.10
CA PRO A 56 -8.26 -7.91 7.72
C PRO A 56 -7.31 -7.03 6.89
N ILE A 57 -6.62 -6.10 7.54
CA ILE A 57 -5.58 -5.30 6.89
C ILE A 57 -4.22 -5.83 7.33
N TYR A 58 -3.40 -6.28 6.38
CA TYR A 58 -2.06 -6.82 6.64
C TYR A 58 -1.05 -5.73 6.97
N GLY A 59 -1.27 -4.52 6.45
CA GLY A 59 -0.45 -3.36 6.72
C GLY A 59 -0.49 -2.35 5.57
N LEU A 60 0.41 -1.37 5.65
CA LEU A 60 0.50 -0.26 4.72
C LEU A 60 1.85 -0.26 4.01
N LEU A 61 1.82 -0.01 2.70
CA LEU A 61 2.98 0.24 1.84
C LEU A 61 2.96 1.69 1.39
N GLU A 62 4.09 2.36 1.51
CA GLU A 62 4.27 3.69 0.92
C GLU A 62 5.03 3.52 -0.40
N ASN A 63 4.36 3.77 -1.52
CA ASN A 63 4.91 3.72 -2.86
C ASN A 63 5.48 5.07 -3.29
N MET A 64 6.45 5.04 -4.21
CA MET A 64 7.13 6.22 -4.75
C MET A 64 7.74 7.10 -3.65
N SER A 65 8.36 6.46 -2.65
CA SER A 65 8.97 7.17 -1.52
C SER A 65 10.27 7.90 -1.89
N GLU A 66 11.04 7.31 -2.80
CA GLU A 66 12.35 7.79 -3.21
C GLU A 66 12.57 7.54 -4.71
N PHE A 67 13.42 8.32 -5.34
CA PHE A 67 13.95 8.08 -6.66
C PHE A 67 15.34 7.45 -6.55
N ILE A 68 15.58 6.35 -7.25
CA ILE A 68 16.91 5.75 -7.38
C ILE A 68 17.46 6.10 -8.76
N CYS A 69 18.55 6.86 -8.80
CA CYS A 69 19.24 7.18 -10.05
C CYS A 69 19.81 5.90 -10.68
N PRO A 70 19.38 5.52 -11.89
CA PRO A 70 19.83 4.27 -12.52
C PRO A 70 21.30 4.30 -12.94
N ASN A 71 21.92 5.48 -13.02
CA ASN A 71 23.31 5.65 -13.47
C ASN A 71 24.33 5.61 -12.32
N CYS A 72 23.99 6.17 -11.15
CA CYS A 72 24.93 6.28 -10.02
C CYS A 72 24.42 5.67 -8.70
N GLY A 73 23.16 5.22 -8.64
CA GLY A 73 22.56 4.68 -7.42
C GLY A 73 22.23 5.73 -6.35
N HIS A 74 22.42 7.02 -6.63
CA HIS A 74 22.04 8.10 -5.72
C HIS A 74 20.53 8.06 -5.44
N ARG A 75 20.18 8.28 -4.18
CA ARG A 75 18.80 8.34 -3.69
C ARG A 75 18.43 9.79 -3.45
N SER A 76 17.29 10.19 -4.00
CA SER A 76 16.67 11.45 -3.66
C SER A 76 15.23 11.20 -3.27
N PRO A 77 14.69 11.95 -2.30
CA PRO A 77 13.24 12.00 -2.07
C PRO A 77 12.50 12.29 -3.37
N MET A 78 11.34 11.67 -3.55
CA MET A 78 10.53 11.92 -4.76
C MET A 78 9.88 13.31 -4.76
N HIS A 79 9.72 13.92 -3.58
CA HIS A 79 9.25 15.31 -3.45
C HIS A 79 10.33 16.19 -2.87
N ALA A 80 10.44 17.39 -3.43
CA ALA A 80 11.26 18.44 -2.85
C ALA A 80 10.80 18.72 -1.42
N ASN A 81 11.76 18.88 -0.51
CA ASN A 81 11.57 19.19 0.91
C ASN A 81 11.05 18.04 1.79
N GLU A 82 10.89 16.82 1.29
CA GLU A 82 10.73 15.64 2.15
C GLU A 82 12.10 15.07 2.49
N ASP A 83 12.33 14.72 3.75
CA ASP A 83 13.43 13.86 4.17
C ASP A 83 12.96 12.41 4.14
N GLN A 84 13.87 11.43 4.21
CA GLN A 84 13.48 10.02 4.06
C GLN A 84 12.26 9.66 4.90
N ASP A 85 12.21 10.01 6.17
CA ASP A 85 11.05 9.70 7.02
C ASP A 85 10.21 10.92 7.40
N LYS A 86 10.49 12.11 6.85
CA LYS A 86 9.91 13.37 7.30
C LYS A 86 9.36 14.27 6.21
N ASP A 87 8.30 15.01 6.52
CA ASP A 87 7.80 16.11 5.68
C ASP A 87 8.68 17.37 5.83
N GLN A 88 8.35 18.40 5.04
CA GLN A 88 9.03 19.69 5.01
C GLN A 88 8.99 20.46 6.34
N GLU A 89 8.03 20.13 7.21
CA GLU A 89 7.91 20.68 8.56
C GLU A 89 8.64 19.81 9.62
N GLY A 90 9.29 18.72 9.20
CA GLY A 90 10.03 17.80 10.06
C GLY A 90 9.15 16.79 10.81
N ASN A 91 7.85 16.69 10.49
CA ASN A 91 6.97 15.62 10.97
C ASN A 91 7.19 14.35 10.16
N LEU A 92 6.57 13.23 10.54
CA LEU A 92 6.68 11.99 9.78
C LEU A 92 6.03 12.11 8.38
N SER A 93 6.64 11.47 7.38
CA SER A 93 6.07 11.27 6.04
C SER A 93 4.60 10.82 6.11
N GLY A 94 3.78 11.27 5.16
CA GLY A 94 2.34 11.04 5.13
C GLY A 94 1.93 9.58 5.30
N GLY A 95 2.59 8.64 4.61
CA GLY A 95 2.30 7.21 4.73
C GLY A 95 2.73 6.61 6.06
N ILE A 96 3.90 7.03 6.59
CA ILE A 96 4.39 6.62 7.92
C ILE A 96 3.43 7.11 9.01
N LYS A 97 3.03 8.37 8.93
CA LYS A 97 2.06 8.99 9.83
C LYS A 97 0.73 8.25 9.78
N LEU A 98 0.23 7.95 8.58
CA LEU A 98 -1.02 7.20 8.40
C LEU A 98 -0.96 5.79 8.99
N ALA A 99 0.14 5.05 8.77
CA ALA A 99 0.31 3.73 9.36
C ALA A 99 0.21 3.79 10.89
N ARG A 100 0.92 4.75 11.51
CA ARG A 100 0.87 4.93 12.97
C ARG A 100 -0.52 5.32 13.49
N THR A 101 -1.18 6.30 12.85
CA THR A 101 -2.49 6.76 13.31
C THR A 101 -3.59 5.73 13.08
N ALA A 102 -3.47 4.90 12.04
CA ALA A 102 -4.39 3.80 11.77
C ALA A 102 -4.08 2.53 12.59
N GLY A 103 -3.01 2.50 13.37
CA GLY A 103 -2.57 1.31 14.10
C GLY A 103 -2.14 0.15 13.19
N LEU A 104 -1.64 0.48 11.99
CA LEU A 104 -1.21 -0.48 10.98
C LEU A 104 0.32 -0.59 10.95
N GLU A 105 0.82 -1.78 10.62
CA GLU A 105 2.23 -2.00 10.35
C GLU A 105 2.63 -1.36 9.02
N LEU A 106 3.72 -0.59 9.00
CA LEU A 106 4.36 -0.17 7.76
C LEU A 106 5.16 -1.37 7.21
N LEU A 107 4.63 -1.99 6.15
CA LEU A 107 5.23 -3.16 5.50
C LEU A 107 6.50 -2.81 4.73
N GLY A 108 6.62 -1.56 4.29
CA GLY A 108 7.80 -1.10 3.56
C GLY A 108 7.52 0.15 2.76
N ARG A 109 8.60 0.66 2.18
CA ARG A 109 8.61 1.84 1.33
C ARG A 109 9.22 1.43 0.00
N ILE A 110 8.52 1.72 -1.09
CA ILE A 110 8.87 1.25 -2.42
C ILE A 110 9.46 2.44 -3.18
N PRO A 111 10.76 2.41 -3.52
CA PRO A 111 11.37 3.43 -4.33
C PRO A 111 10.87 3.31 -5.77
N PHE A 112 10.87 4.43 -6.47
CA PHE A 112 10.64 4.49 -7.90
C PHE A 112 11.89 4.11 -8.67
N ASP A 113 11.73 3.18 -9.60
CA ASP A 113 12.76 2.73 -10.52
C ASP A 113 12.29 2.96 -11.97
N PRO A 114 12.93 3.85 -12.75
CA PRO A 114 12.56 4.12 -14.14
C PRO A 114 12.53 2.87 -15.03
N ARG A 115 13.34 1.86 -14.70
CA ARG A 115 13.40 0.61 -15.45
C ARG A 115 12.08 -0.17 -15.37
N LEU A 116 11.27 0.05 -14.33
CA LEU A 116 9.95 -0.55 -14.18
C LEU A 116 9.00 -0.08 -15.27
N ILE A 117 8.98 1.22 -15.56
CA ILE A 117 8.12 1.81 -16.61
C ILE A 117 8.46 1.18 -17.96
N GLY A 118 9.74 1.14 -18.33
CA GLY A 118 10.17 0.53 -19.59
C GLY A 118 9.81 -0.96 -19.70
N CYS A 119 9.74 -1.68 -18.58
CA CYS A 119 9.26 -3.06 -18.56
C CYS A 119 7.74 -3.14 -18.77
N CYS A 120 6.97 -2.29 -18.10
CA CYS A 120 5.51 -2.20 -18.27
C CYS A 120 5.13 -1.89 -19.72
N ASP A 121 5.76 -0.88 -20.33
CA ASP A 121 5.48 -0.45 -21.71
C ASP A 121 5.89 -1.52 -22.74
N SER A 122 6.97 -2.25 -22.48
CA SER A 122 7.43 -3.33 -23.37
C SER A 122 6.75 -4.68 -23.13
N GLY A 123 5.85 -4.78 -22.14
CA GLY A 123 5.20 -6.04 -21.76
C GLY A 123 6.16 -7.08 -21.16
N ARG A 124 7.36 -6.66 -20.73
CA ARG A 124 8.36 -7.57 -20.14
C ARG A 124 8.22 -7.62 -18.63
N PRO A 125 8.20 -8.81 -18.01
CA PRO A 125 8.11 -8.93 -16.56
C PRO A 125 9.36 -8.35 -15.89
N PHE A 126 9.20 -7.25 -15.14
CA PHE A 126 10.31 -6.54 -14.49
C PHE A 126 11.13 -7.46 -13.58
N PHE A 127 10.46 -8.24 -12.73
CA PHE A 127 11.13 -9.12 -11.75
C PHE A 127 11.90 -10.29 -12.38
N ALA A 128 11.56 -10.67 -13.62
CA ALA A 128 12.33 -11.65 -14.38
C ALA A 128 13.48 -10.99 -15.16
N THR A 129 13.29 -9.74 -15.60
CA THR A 129 14.30 -8.97 -16.35
C THR A 129 15.41 -8.45 -15.44
N PHE A 130 15.05 -8.00 -14.23
CA PHE A 130 15.97 -7.44 -13.24
C PHE A 130 15.85 -8.16 -11.89
N PRO A 131 16.15 -9.48 -11.82
CA PRO A 131 15.90 -10.30 -10.63
C PRO A 131 16.79 -9.93 -9.44
N GLN A 132 17.89 -9.21 -9.68
CA GLN A 132 18.82 -8.75 -8.64
C GLN A 132 18.69 -7.24 -8.36
N SER A 133 17.70 -6.57 -8.96
CA SER A 133 17.42 -5.18 -8.61
C SER A 133 16.99 -5.06 -7.15
N GLU A 134 17.29 -3.93 -6.53
CA GLU A 134 16.81 -3.60 -5.20
C GLU A 134 15.28 -3.70 -5.11
N LEU A 135 14.58 -3.19 -6.13
CA LEU A 135 13.13 -3.27 -6.20
C LEU A 135 12.64 -4.74 -6.18
N ALA A 136 13.31 -5.65 -6.89
CA ALA A 136 12.99 -7.08 -6.82
C ALA A 136 13.22 -7.68 -5.44
N GLN A 137 14.28 -7.26 -4.73
CA GLN A 137 14.56 -7.71 -3.36
C GLN A 137 13.50 -7.21 -2.37
N ILE A 138 13.10 -5.93 -2.47
CA ILE A 138 12.02 -5.33 -1.67
C ILE A 138 10.73 -6.12 -1.86
N TYR A 139 10.30 -6.36 -3.12
CA TYR A 139 9.07 -7.11 -3.39
C TYR A 139 9.11 -8.55 -2.87
N ARG A 140 10.25 -9.24 -2.95
CA ARG A 140 10.41 -10.59 -2.34
C ARG A 140 10.27 -10.55 -0.83
N GLY A 141 10.84 -9.53 -0.17
CA GLY A 141 10.68 -9.32 1.26
C GLY A 141 9.21 -9.07 1.63
N LEU A 142 8.52 -8.22 0.86
CA LEU A 142 7.09 -7.94 1.05
C LEU A 142 6.22 -9.19 0.88
N ALA A 143 6.45 -9.96 -0.18
CA ALA A 143 5.74 -11.21 -0.42
C ALA A 143 5.93 -12.19 0.76
N THR A 144 7.16 -12.31 1.26
CA THR A 144 7.47 -13.16 2.43
C THR A 144 6.69 -12.73 3.66
N ARG A 145 6.65 -11.42 3.96
CA ARG A 145 5.90 -10.88 5.11
C ARG A 145 4.39 -11.12 5.00
N ILE A 146 3.83 -10.94 3.80
CA ILE A 146 2.40 -11.19 3.55
C ILE A 146 2.07 -12.68 3.73
N LEU A 147 2.89 -13.58 3.19
CA LEU A 147 2.71 -15.03 3.35
C LEU A 147 2.78 -15.45 4.83
N GLN A 148 3.72 -14.90 5.59
CA GLN A 148 3.82 -15.14 7.04
C GLN A 148 2.61 -14.60 7.82
N PHE A 149 2.03 -13.48 7.40
CA PHE A 149 0.80 -12.97 7.99
C PHE A 149 -0.38 -13.90 7.72
N GLN A 150 -0.53 -14.36 6.47
CA GLN A 150 -1.58 -15.30 6.07
C GLN A 150 -1.50 -16.61 6.85
N ALA A 151 -0.31 -17.23 6.93
CA ALA A 151 -0.12 -18.49 7.65
C ALA A 151 -0.52 -18.39 9.12
N ARG A 152 -0.04 -17.36 9.84
CA ARG A 152 -0.40 -17.10 11.25
C ARG A 152 -1.90 -16.93 11.47
N ARG A 153 -2.62 -16.44 10.47
CA ARG A 153 -4.07 -16.26 10.53
C ARG A 153 -4.82 -17.56 10.28
N SER A 154 -4.41 -18.33 9.26
CA SER A 154 -4.96 -19.66 9.01
C SER A 154 -4.85 -20.56 10.24
N ASP A 155 -3.73 -20.47 10.99
CA ASP A 155 -3.55 -21.21 12.24
C ASP A 155 -4.52 -20.75 13.35
N ARG A 156 -4.73 -19.43 13.51
CA ARG A 156 -5.72 -18.89 14.48
C ARG A 156 -7.15 -19.28 14.13
N ASP A 157 -7.53 -19.19 12.86
CA ASP A 157 -8.89 -19.50 12.42
C ASP A 157 -9.18 -21.02 12.59
N SER A 158 -8.16 -21.88 12.45
CA SER A 158 -8.24 -23.33 12.70
C SER A 158 -8.30 -23.69 14.19
N GLN A 159 -7.69 -22.89 15.06
CA GLN A 159 -7.75 -23.10 16.52
C GLN A 159 -9.06 -22.60 17.15
N ASN A 160 -9.73 -21.64 16.51
CA ASN A 160 -10.97 -21.03 17.02
C ASN A 160 -12.24 -21.75 16.53
N THR A 161 -12.09 -22.82 15.75
CA THR A 161 -13.18 -23.66 15.21
C THR A 161 -13.30 -25.03 15.91
N ASN A 162 -12.48 -25.30 16.94
CA ASN A 162 -12.60 -26.41 17.89
C ASN A 162 -13.04 -25.90 19.27
#